data_AF-A0A0F0LN24-F1
#
_entry.id   AF-A0A0F0LN24-F1
#
_cell.length_a   1.000
_cell.length_b   1.000
_cell.length_c   1.000
_cell.angle_alpha   90.00
_cell.angle_beta   90.00
_cell.angle_gamma   90.00
#
_symmetry.space_group_name_H-M   'P 1'
#
loop_
_entity.id
_entity.type
_entity.pdbx_description
1 polymer ?
#
loop_
_entity_poly.entity_id
_entity_poly.type
_entity_poly.pdbx_seq_one_letter_code
_entity_poly.pdbx_strand_id
1 'polypeptide(L)'
;MTDSGSVEQPRRPAFGEYATPEEQSRRAGRPLVPPPAVHIPPTAPAAQPVTPTAPAEAAGERPAHPVDRMASIALLAYGLWNVITTVITYLNPSSLLTTLMQAMGISGTFTNYGQARTWGIVAGVVLIVGWIATAAWSVARLRRGKLTWWLPVAGGIVFGMLAAVCLMVPFFADPAVISYLNGQLQK
;
A
#
# COMPACT_ATOMS: atom_id res chain seq x y z
N MET A 1 -33.46 80.94 -21.22
CA MET A 1 -33.12 80.65 -19.80
C MET A 1 -32.46 79.28 -19.81
N THR A 2 -31.13 79.23 -19.83
CA THR A 2 -30.34 78.02 -20.11
C THR A 2 -30.02 77.28 -18.82
N ASP A 3 -30.30 75.98 -18.82
CA ASP A 3 -30.00 75.02 -17.78
C ASP A 3 -28.48 74.81 -17.64
N SER A 4 -27.97 74.79 -16.41
CA SER A 4 -26.53 74.73 -16.11
C SER A 4 -26.14 73.29 -15.78
N GLY A 5 -25.45 72.64 -16.71
CA GLY A 5 -24.89 71.30 -16.51
C GLY A 5 -23.82 71.30 -15.42
N SER A 6 -24.06 70.51 -14.38
CA SER A 6 -23.14 70.20 -13.28
C SER A 6 -21.85 69.57 -13.80
N VAL A 7 -20.72 70.21 -13.52
CA VAL A 7 -19.36 69.73 -13.83
C VAL A 7 -19.05 68.52 -12.94
N GLU A 8 -18.89 67.35 -13.56
CA GLU A 8 -18.58 66.10 -12.86
C GLU A 8 -17.18 66.16 -12.25
N GLN A 9 -17.12 66.09 -10.92
CA GLN A 9 -15.87 66.25 -10.17
C GLN A 9 -15.05 64.94 -10.24
N PRO A 10 -13.73 64.98 -10.57
CA PRO A 10 -12.92 63.77 -10.71
C PRO A 10 -12.91 62.94 -9.42
N ARG A 11 -13.31 61.67 -9.54
CA ARG A 11 -13.35 60.71 -8.42
C ARG A 11 -11.94 60.55 -7.84
N ARG A 12 -11.77 60.83 -6.55
CA ARG A 12 -10.48 60.64 -5.87
C ARG A 12 -10.08 59.15 -5.95
N PRO A 13 -8.84 58.83 -6.40
CA PRO A 13 -8.33 57.47 -6.46
C PRO A 13 -8.43 56.76 -5.11
N ALA A 14 -8.83 55.49 -5.11
CA ALA A 14 -8.89 54.69 -3.90
C ALA A 14 -7.47 54.28 -3.46
N PHE A 15 -7.23 54.17 -2.15
CA PHE A 15 -5.92 53.85 -1.61
C PHE A 15 -5.39 52.53 -2.19
N GLY A 16 -4.26 52.58 -2.91
CA GLY A 16 -3.65 51.42 -3.59
C GLY A 16 -3.60 51.51 -5.12
N GLU A 17 -4.30 52.46 -5.74
CA GLU A 17 -4.34 52.60 -7.21
C GLU A 17 -2.99 53.00 -7.84
N TYR A 18 -2.10 53.63 -7.06
CA TYR A 18 -0.72 53.96 -7.46
C TYR A 18 0.34 52.97 -6.97
N ALA A 19 -0.04 51.96 -6.17
CA ALA A 19 0.90 50.92 -5.79
C ALA A 19 1.06 49.97 -6.97
N THR A 20 2.30 49.75 -7.41
CA THR A 20 2.56 48.80 -8.50
C THR A 20 2.03 47.41 -8.10
N PRO A 21 1.53 46.59 -9.05
CA PRO A 21 1.07 45.24 -8.75
C PRO A 21 2.12 44.39 -8.01
N GLU A 22 3.40 44.67 -8.29
CA GLU A 22 4.56 44.08 -7.62
C GLU A 22 4.63 44.45 -6.14
N GLU A 23 4.43 45.72 -5.77
CA GLU A 23 4.42 46.15 -4.37
C GLU A 23 3.19 45.64 -3.62
N GLN A 24 2.04 45.53 -4.28
CA GLN A 24 0.84 44.94 -3.69
C GLN A 24 1.04 43.45 -3.38
N SER A 25 1.62 42.70 -4.31
CA SER A 25 1.92 41.28 -4.11
C SER A 25 2.92 41.04 -2.98
N ARG A 26 3.98 41.87 -2.89
CA ARG A 26 4.97 41.82 -1.79
C ARG A 26 4.34 42.08 -0.43
N ARG A 27 3.41 43.04 -0.32
CA ARG A 27 2.71 43.33 0.95
C ARG A 27 1.65 42.28 1.30
N ALA A 28 0.99 41.69 0.31
CA ALA A 28 -0.05 40.70 0.52
C ALA A 28 0.49 39.27 0.72
N GLY A 29 1.79 39.03 0.52
CA GLY A 29 2.40 37.70 0.60
C GLY A 29 1.86 36.74 -0.47
N ARG A 30 1.38 37.27 -1.60
CA ARG A 30 0.76 36.49 -2.67
C ARG A 30 1.75 36.30 -3.83
N PRO A 31 1.77 35.14 -4.50
CA PRO A 31 2.55 34.95 -5.72
C PRO A 31 2.14 35.98 -6.79
N LEU A 32 3.09 36.49 -7.57
CA LEU A 32 2.82 37.35 -8.72
C LEU A 32 1.92 36.59 -9.70
N VAL A 33 0.66 36.98 -9.78
CA VAL A 33 -0.23 36.56 -10.87
C VAL A 33 0.03 37.54 -12.02
N PRO A 34 0.49 37.10 -13.20
CA PRO A 34 0.57 37.97 -14.37
C PRO A 34 -0.80 38.60 -14.62
N PRO A 35 -0.90 39.91 -14.90
CA PRO A 35 -2.19 40.52 -15.18
C PRO A 35 -2.85 39.79 -16.37
N PRO A 36 -4.14 39.47 -16.31
CA PRO A 36 -4.85 38.97 -17.47
C PRO A 36 -4.70 40.00 -18.59
N ALA A 37 -4.24 39.56 -19.76
CA ALA A 37 -4.13 40.41 -20.93
C ALA A 37 -5.51 41.03 -21.20
N VAL A 38 -5.59 42.36 -21.13
CA VAL A 38 -6.79 43.10 -21.54
C VAL A 38 -6.99 42.85 -23.03
N HIS A 39 -7.96 42.01 -23.38
CA HIS A 39 -8.37 41.79 -24.75
C HIS A 39 -9.11 43.03 -25.27
N ILE A 40 -8.44 43.80 -26.11
CA ILE A 40 -9.07 44.75 -27.04
C ILE A 40 -9.89 43.91 -28.03
N PRO A 41 -11.19 44.17 -28.25
CA PRO A 41 -12.02 43.34 -29.14
C PRO A 41 -11.84 43.76 -30.61
N PRO A 42 -11.51 42.84 -31.53
CA PRO A 42 -11.82 43.01 -32.94
C PRO A 42 -13.08 42.20 -33.30
N THR A 43 -13.91 42.82 -34.14
CA THR A 43 -15.10 42.33 -34.85
C THR A 43 -15.11 40.82 -35.18
N ALA A 44 -16.21 40.12 -34.87
CA ALA A 44 -16.50 38.72 -35.22
C ALA A 44 -17.04 38.56 -36.68
N PRO A 45 -17.37 37.37 -37.24
CA PRO A 45 -17.18 35.97 -36.77
C PRO A 45 -16.74 34.94 -37.87
N ALA A 46 -16.07 33.82 -37.50
CA ALA A 46 -16.34 32.46 -38.02
C ALA A 46 -15.47 31.34 -37.36
N ALA A 47 -16.16 30.32 -36.83
CA ALA A 47 -15.79 28.91 -36.57
C ALA A 47 -14.71 28.53 -35.51
N GLN A 48 -15.18 27.89 -34.43
CA GLN A 48 -14.44 27.13 -33.38
C GLN A 48 -14.14 25.68 -33.84
N PRO A 49 -13.40 24.79 -33.10
CA PRO A 49 -12.86 24.90 -31.74
C PRO A 49 -11.38 24.54 -31.53
N VAL A 50 -10.79 25.21 -30.56
CA VAL A 50 -9.60 24.79 -29.81
C VAL A 50 -9.89 23.48 -29.06
N THR A 51 -9.00 22.50 -29.14
CA THR A 51 -8.87 21.49 -28.08
C THR A 51 -7.84 22.00 -27.07
N PRO A 52 -8.22 22.22 -25.80
CA PRO A 52 -7.26 22.51 -24.74
C PRO A 52 -6.50 21.23 -24.44
N THR A 53 -5.19 21.17 -24.74
CA THR A 53 -4.34 20.23 -24.00
C THR A 53 -4.17 20.82 -22.62
N ALA A 54 -4.83 20.16 -21.67
CA ALA A 54 -4.99 20.57 -20.28
C ALA A 54 -3.64 20.88 -19.60
N PRO A 55 -3.66 21.70 -18.53
CA PRO A 55 -2.46 22.12 -17.81
C PRO A 55 -1.63 20.91 -17.35
N ALA A 56 -0.31 21.05 -17.43
CA ALA A 56 0.64 20.21 -16.71
C ALA A 56 0.09 20.03 -15.29
N GLU A 57 -0.31 18.80 -15.04
CA GLU A 57 -0.91 18.31 -13.80
C GLU A 57 -0.12 18.94 -12.66
N ALA A 58 -0.77 19.86 -11.95
CA ALA A 58 -0.31 20.28 -10.65
C ALA A 58 0.10 18.99 -9.95
N ALA A 59 1.38 18.91 -9.56
CA ALA A 59 1.87 17.92 -8.63
C ALA A 59 1.17 18.22 -7.30
N GLY A 60 -0.13 17.91 -7.26
CA GLY A 60 -0.93 17.91 -6.07
C GLY A 60 -0.22 16.97 -5.15
N GLU A 61 0.21 17.50 -4.01
CA GLU A 61 0.43 16.71 -2.81
C GLU A 61 -0.81 15.83 -2.64
N ARG A 62 -0.72 14.59 -3.15
CA ARG A 62 -1.79 13.62 -3.01
C ARG A 62 -2.08 13.50 -1.52
N PRO A 63 -3.35 13.55 -1.09
CA PRO A 63 -3.70 13.35 0.30
C PRO A 63 -3.05 12.07 0.79
N ALA A 64 -2.12 12.18 1.73
CA ALA A 64 -1.45 11.05 2.31
C ALA A 64 -2.50 10.23 3.05
N HIS A 65 -3.03 9.16 2.44
CA HIS A 65 -4.11 8.33 2.99
C HIS A 65 -3.66 7.77 4.36
N PRO A 66 -4.07 8.40 5.48
CA PRO A 66 -3.49 8.07 6.78
C PRO A 66 -3.99 6.70 7.26
N VAL A 67 -5.20 6.34 6.83
CA VAL A 67 -5.84 5.04 7.06
C VAL A 67 -5.02 3.90 6.43
N ASP A 68 -4.47 4.10 5.24
CA ASP A 68 -3.70 3.06 4.56
C ASP A 68 -2.36 2.77 5.24
N ARG A 69 -1.76 3.80 5.85
CA ARG A 69 -0.56 3.65 6.68
C ARG A 69 -0.87 2.87 7.95
N MET A 70 -1.96 3.22 8.63
CA MET A 70 -2.41 2.52 9.84
C MET A 70 -2.72 1.06 9.54
N ALA A 71 -3.44 0.78 8.45
CA ALA A 71 -3.76 -0.58 8.01
C ALA A 71 -2.49 -1.39 7.71
N SER A 72 -1.51 -0.79 7.03
CA SER A 72 -0.23 -1.47 6.74
C SER A 72 0.56 -1.80 8.01
N ILE A 73 0.61 -0.89 8.97
CA ILE A 73 1.28 -1.10 10.26
C ILE A 73 0.56 -2.20 11.06
N ALA A 74 -0.78 -2.14 11.13
CA ALA A 74 -1.60 -3.14 11.80
C ALA A 74 -1.43 -4.53 11.17
N LEU A 75 -1.42 -4.62 9.84
CA LEU A 75 -1.16 -5.87 9.09
C LEU A 75 0.24 -6.42 9.37
N LEU A 76 1.26 -5.56 9.45
CA LEU A 76 2.61 -6.00 9.79
C LEU A 76 2.70 -6.50 11.23
N ALA A 77 2.08 -5.81 12.19
CA ALA A 77 2.05 -6.22 13.58
C ALA A 77 1.29 -7.53 13.78
N TYR A 78 0.12 -7.67 13.14
CA TYR A 78 -0.65 -8.91 13.12
C TYR A 78 0.14 -10.05 12.46
N GLY A 79 0.78 -9.78 11.31
CA GLY A 79 1.63 -10.73 10.63
C GLY A 79 2.81 -11.18 11.49
N LEU A 80 3.43 -10.26 12.24
CA LEU A 80 4.52 -10.59 13.16
C LEU A 80 4.04 -11.54 14.25
N TRP A 81 2.90 -11.23 14.87
CA TRP A 81 2.29 -12.09 15.87
C TRP A 81 1.98 -13.48 15.33
N ASN A 82 1.39 -13.55 14.12
CA ASN A 82 1.13 -14.82 13.44
C ASN A 82 2.42 -15.61 13.17
N VAL A 83 3.49 -14.95 12.72
CA VAL A 83 4.79 -15.62 12.48
C VAL A 83 5.39 -16.13 13.78
N ILE A 84 5.39 -15.33 14.86
CA ILE A 84 5.92 -15.76 16.15
C ILE A 84 5.19 -17.00 16.66
N THR A 85 3.87 -16.95 16.70
CA THR A 85 3.03 -18.07 17.16
C THR A 85 3.19 -19.31 16.28
N THR A 86 3.30 -19.14 14.97
CA THR A 86 3.51 -20.23 14.02
C THR A 86 4.89 -20.86 14.15
N VAL A 87 5.95 -20.05 14.29
CA VAL A 87 7.32 -20.51 14.50
C VAL A 87 7.41 -21.34 15.79
N ILE A 88 6.77 -20.89 16.88
CA ILE A 88 6.71 -21.65 18.13
C ILE A 88 6.06 -23.03 17.89
N THR A 89 4.96 -23.09 17.15
CA THR A 89 4.33 -24.36 16.75
C THR A 89 5.30 -25.24 15.95
N TYR A 90 6.09 -24.66 15.05
CA TYR A 90 7.06 -25.40 14.22
C TYR A 90 8.29 -25.90 14.99
N LEU A 91 8.51 -25.43 16.22
CA LEU A 91 9.52 -26.02 17.11
C LEU A 91 9.11 -27.42 17.60
N ASN A 92 7.81 -27.75 17.54
CA ASN A 92 7.26 -29.07 17.85
C ASN A 92 6.50 -29.65 16.64
N PRO A 93 7.17 -29.84 15.50
CA PRO A 93 6.51 -30.18 14.24
C PRO A 93 5.84 -31.56 14.31
N SER A 94 6.38 -32.49 15.09
CA SER A 94 5.83 -33.84 15.28
C SER A 94 4.42 -33.84 15.88
N SER A 95 4.14 -32.92 16.81
CA SER A 95 2.80 -32.78 17.40
C SER A 95 1.82 -32.26 16.36
N LEU A 96 2.23 -31.24 15.60
CA LEU A 96 1.44 -30.68 14.51
C LEU A 96 1.10 -31.76 13.46
N LEU A 97 2.11 -32.51 13.00
CA LEU A 97 1.93 -33.56 12.00
C LEU A 97 1.07 -34.71 12.53
N THR A 98 1.18 -35.06 13.81
CA THR A 98 0.28 -36.05 14.44
C THR A 98 -1.16 -35.57 14.44
N THR A 99 -1.43 -34.31 14.80
CA THR A 99 -2.77 -33.73 14.73
C THR A 99 -3.31 -33.74 13.30
N LEU A 100 -2.48 -33.47 12.29
CA LEU A 100 -2.87 -33.56 10.89
C LEU A 100 -3.22 -34.99 10.46
N MET A 101 -2.43 -35.98 10.88
CA MET A 101 -2.74 -37.41 10.64
C MET A 101 -4.09 -37.80 11.24
N GLN A 102 -4.35 -37.39 12.49
CA GLN A 102 -5.61 -37.65 13.18
C GLN A 102 -6.79 -36.96 12.49
N ALA A 103 -6.62 -35.72 12.04
CA ALA A 103 -7.65 -35.01 11.27
C ALA A 103 -7.98 -35.70 9.94
N MET A 104 -7.01 -36.42 9.35
CA MET A 104 -7.19 -37.23 8.14
C MET A 104 -7.72 -38.66 8.43
N GLY A 105 -7.94 -39.02 9.69
CA GLY A 105 -8.39 -40.36 10.08
C GLY A 105 -7.31 -41.44 10.02
N ILE A 106 -6.03 -41.06 9.99
CA ILE A 106 -4.90 -41.99 10.05
C ILE A 106 -4.71 -42.39 11.52
N SER A 107 -5.01 -43.65 11.84
CA SER A 107 -4.81 -44.20 13.19
C SER A 107 -3.32 -44.45 13.45
N GLY A 108 -2.65 -43.51 14.11
CA GLY A 108 -1.24 -43.59 14.46
C GLY A 108 -0.65 -42.27 14.96
N THR A 109 0.55 -42.32 15.51
CA THR A 109 1.36 -41.13 15.81
C THR A 109 2.40 -40.93 14.72
N PHE A 110 2.75 -39.67 14.45
CA PHE A 110 3.85 -39.36 13.54
C PHE A 110 5.15 -39.96 14.07
N THR A 111 5.93 -40.62 13.21
CA THR A 111 7.10 -41.43 13.61
C THR A 111 8.44 -40.86 13.16
N ASN A 112 8.45 -40.02 12.12
CA ASN A 112 9.69 -39.47 11.54
C ASN A 112 10.18 -38.18 12.25
N TYR A 113 10.43 -38.27 13.55
CA TYR A 113 10.75 -37.11 14.41
C TYR A 113 12.00 -36.33 13.98
N GLY A 114 13.03 -37.05 13.52
CA GLY A 114 14.30 -36.44 13.09
C GLY A 114 14.14 -35.52 11.89
N GLN A 115 13.47 -36.00 10.83
CA GLN A 115 13.19 -35.14 9.68
C GLN A 115 12.21 -34.03 10.02
N ALA A 116 11.17 -34.31 10.81
CA ALA A 116 10.21 -33.28 11.20
C ALA A 116 10.91 -32.11 11.91
N ARG A 117 11.83 -32.38 12.84
CA ARG A 117 12.59 -31.33 13.52
C ARG A 117 13.39 -30.47 12.54
N THR A 118 14.13 -31.10 11.62
CA THR A 118 14.92 -30.37 10.62
C THR A 118 14.04 -29.51 9.73
N TRP A 119 12.97 -30.07 9.17
CA TRP A 119 12.06 -29.36 8.27
C TRP A 119 11.20 -28.31 8.98
N GLY A 120 10.86 -28.52 10.25
CA GLY A 120 10.21 -27.51 11.09
C GLY A 120 11.11 -26.28 11.32
N ILE A 121 12.40 -26.49 11.56
CA ILE A 121 13.39 -25.38 11.65
C ILE A 121 13.48 -24.67 10.30
N VAL A 122 13.61 -25.40 9.20
CA VAL A 122 13.67 -24.81 7.84
C VAL A 122 12.42 -23.98 7.55
N ALA A 123 11.22 -24.52 7.82
CA ALA A 123 9.96 -23.81 7.65
C ALA A 123 9.88 -22.55 8.52
N GLY A 124 10.35 -22.62 9.77
CA GLY A 124 10.43 -21.47 10.66
C GLY A 124 11.37 -20.38 10.14
N VAL A 125 12.55 -20.75 9.65
CA VAL A 125 13.51 -19.82 9.03
C VAL A 125 12.91 -19.16 7.80
N VAL A 126 12.24 -19.93 6.93
CA VAL A 126 11.55 -19.42 5.74
C VAL A 126 10.51 -18.37 6.13
N LEU A 127 9.68 -18.63 7.15
CA LEU A 127 8.69 -17.66 7.63
C LEU A 127 9.32 -16.40 8.19
N ILE A 128 10.36 -16.54 9.02
CA ILE A 128 11.05 -15.38 9.63
C ILE A 128 11.68 -14.51 8.54
N VAL A 129 12.46 -15.11 7.65
CA VAL A 129 13.14 -14.40 6.55
C VAL A 129 12.10 -13.78 5.62
N GLY A 130 11.06 -14.52 5.27
CA GLY A 130 9.98 -14.06 4.43
C GLY A 130 9.22 -12.87 5.01
N TRP A 131 8.93 -12.92 6.31
CA TRP A 131 8.30 -11.81 7.02
C TRP A 131 9.21 -10.58 7.07
N ILE A 132 10.49 -10.74 7.38
CA ILE A 132 11.46 -9.63 7.38
C ILE A 132 11.55 -8.98 6.00
N ALA A 133 11.64 -9.78 4.93
CA ALA A 133 11.68 -9.28 3.56
C ALA A 133 10.39 -8.52 3.20
N THR A 134 9.24 -9.08 3.57
CA THR A 134 7.92 -8.45 3.35
C THR A 134 7.79 -7.13 4.11
N ALA A 135 8.22 -7.11 5.37
CA ALA A 135 8.20 -5.91 6.22
C ALA A 135 9.14 -4.84 5.68
N ALA A 136 10.38 -5.20 5.32
CA ALA A 136 11.35 -4.29 4.74
C ALA A 136 10.83 -3.67 3.44
N TRP A 137 10.22 -4.46 2.56
CA TRP A 137 9.63 -3.96 1.32
C TRP A 137 8.43 -3.05 1.61
N SER A 138 7.52 -3.47 2.49
CA SER A 138 6.36 -2.67 2.89
C SER A 138 6.77 -1.29 3.42
N VAL A 139 7.76 -1.25 4.32
CA VAL A 139 8.31 0.01 4.88
C VAL A 139 9.01 0.84 3.80
N ALA A 140 9.84 0.24 2.96
CA ALA A 140 10.52 0.96 1.87
C ALA A 140 9.53 1.61 0.90
N ARG A 141 8.40 0.94 0.63
CA ARG A 141 7.34 1.45 -0.25
C ARG A 141 6.54 2.59 0.42
N LEU A 142 6.28 2.46 1.73
CA LEU A 142 5.66 3.51 2.55
C LEU A 142 6.47 4.81 2.53
N ARG A 143 7.80 4.71 2.67
CA ARG A 143 8.73 5.85 2.62
C ARG A 143 8.72 6.57 1.27
N ARG A 144 8.33 5.88 0.19
CA ARG A 144 8.21 6.43 -1.17
C ARG A 144 6.81 6.94 -1.49
N GLY A 145 5.90 7.00 -0.50
CA GLY A 145 4.52 7.45 -0.68
C GLY A 145 3.63 6.52 -1.52
N LYS A 146 4.12 5.31 -1.86
CA LYS A 146 3.37 4.32 -2.64
C LYS A 146 2.74 3.32 -1.68
N LEU A 147 1.43 3.40 -1.49
CA LEU A 147 0.70 2.52 -0.59
C LEU A 147 0.15 1.31 -1.32
N THR A 148 0.36 0.14 -0.73
CA THR A 148 -0.04 -1.15 -1.29
C THR A 148 -0.28 -2.09 -0.14
N TRP A 149 -1.43 -1.92 0.51
CA TRP A 149 -1.86 -2.69 1.68
C TRP A 149 -1.93 -4.21 1.40
N TRP A 150 -2.02 -4.62 0.13
CA TRP A 150 -2.00 -6.04 -0.25
C TRP A 150 -0.62 -6.69 -0.10
N LEU A 151 0.46 -5.90 -0.06
CA LEU A 151 1.83 -6.43 -0.10
C LEU A 151 2.17 -7.27 1.14
N PRO A 152 1.87 -6.84 2.39
CA PRO A 152 1.99 -7.69 3.57
C PRO A 152 1.19 -8.99 3.48
N VAL A 153 -0.03 -8.92 2.93
CA VAL A 153 -0.92 -10.08 2.79
C VAL A 153 -0.35 -11.08 1.79
N ALA A 154 0.07 -10.64 0.61
CA ALA A 154 0.66 -11.51 -0.39
C ALA A 154 1.98 -12.13 0.09
N GLY A 155 2.82 -11.37 0.80
CA GLY A 155 4.03 -11.92 1.42
C GLY A 155 3.68 -13.03 2.41
N GLY A 156 2.74 -12.80 3.32
CA GLY A 156 2.27 -13.81 4.27
C GLY A 156 1.75 -15.08 3.59
N ILE A 157 0.96 -14.94 2.53
CA ILE A 157 0.44 -16.09 1.76
C ILE A 157 1.58 -16.87 1.10
N VAL A 158 2.49 -16.20 0.40
CA VAL A 158 3.59 -16.84 -0.34
C VAL A 158 4.53 -17.58 0.60
N PHE A 159 4.98 -16.93 1.67
CA PHE A 159 5.91 -17.57 2.61
C PHE A 159 5.21 -18.61 3.50
N GLY A 160 3.92 -18.42 3.80
CA GLY A 160 3.10 -19.43 4.47
C GLY A 160 2.95 -20.70 3.64
N MET A 161 2.67 -20.56 2.34
CA MET A 161 2.64 -21.70 1.41
C MET A 161 4.00 -22.38 1.32
N LEU A 162 5.08 -21.61 1.23
CA LEU A 162 6.43 -22.18 1.15
C LEU A 162 6.78 -22.99 2.42
N ALA A 163 6.44 -22.47 3.59
CA ALA A 163 6.59 -23.19 4.85
C ALA A 163 5.71 -24.45 4.93
N ALA A 164 4.48 -24.40 4.43
CA ALA A 164 3.62 -25.58 4.35
C ALA A 164 4.25 -26.67 3.46
N VAL A 165 4.85 -26.30 2.32
CA VAL A 165 5.59 -27.22 1.45
C VAL A 165 6.77 -27.86 2.18
N CYS A 166 7.52 -27.09 2.98
CA CYS A 166 8.58 -27.64 3.81
C CYS A 166 8.09 -28.74 4.78
N LEU A 167 6.91 -28.56 5.38
CA LEU A 167 6.32 -29.54 6.29
C LEU A 167 5.72 -30.77 5.60
N MET A 168 5.37 -30.65 4.31
CA MET A 168 4.88 -31.80 3.54
C MET A 168 5.96 -32.85 3.30
N VAL A 169 7.23 -32.45 3.21
CA VAL A 169 8.34 -33.39 2.97
C VAL A 169 8.43 -34.48 4.06
N PRO A 170 8.57 -34.16 5.36
CA PRO A 170 8.62 -35.19 6.40
C PRO A 170 7.28 -35.93 6.56
N PHE A 171 6.16 -35.30 6.23
CA PHE A 171 4.83 -35.92 6.32
C PHE A 171 4.66 -37.06 5.31
N PHE A 172 4.96 -36.82 4.04
CA PHE A 172 4.86 -37.86 3.01
C PHE A 172 5.96 -38.91 3.09
N ALA A 173 7.09 -38.57 3.74
CA ALA A 173 8.14 -39.54 4.05
C ALA A 173 7.86 -40.37 5.32
N ASP A 174 6.73 -40.14 6.02
CA ASP A 174 6.41 -40.87 7.24
C ASP A 174 5.89 -42.29 6.95
N PRO A 175 6.49 -43.33 7.57
CA PRO A 175 6.06 -44.72 7.37
C PRO A 175 4.58 -45.00 7.67
N ALA A 176 3.98 -44.32 8.66
CA ALA A 176 2.59 -44.55 9.01
C ALA A 176 1.65 -43.96 7.93
N VAL A 177 2.00 -42.82 7.36
CA VAL A 177 1.28 -42.22 6.23
C VAL A 177 1.37 -43.12 4.99
N ILE A 178 2.57 -43.59 4.65
CA ILE A 178 2.79 -44.50 3.50
C ILE A 178 1.99 -45.80 3.67
N SER A 179 2.00 -46.39 4.87
CA SER A 179 1.27 -47.62 5.17
C SER A 179 -0.24 -47.44 5.01
N TYR A 180 -0.78 -46.31 5.49
CA TYR A 180 -2.19 -45.98 5.32
C TYR A 180 -2.59 -45.82 3.85
N LEU A 181 -1.79 -45.11 3.05
CA LEU A 181 -2.04 -44.92 1.62
C LEU A 181 -2.05 -46.25 0.86
N ASN A 182 -1.09 -47.12 1.15
CA ASN A 182 -1.04 -48.46 0.56
C ASN A 182 -2.28 -49.30 0.93
N GLY A 183 -2.75 -49.20 2.17
CA GLY A 183 -3.97 -49.88 2.62
C GLY A 183 -5.26 -49.37 1.97
N GLN A 184 -5.30 -48.12 1.51
CA GLN A 184 -6.42 -47.58 0.75
C GLN A 184 -6.39 -48.01 -0.73
N LEU A 185 -5.20 -48.14 -1.33
CA LEU A 185 -5.06 -48.59 -2.72
C LEU A 185 -5.42 -50.06 -2.94
N GLN A 186 -5.42 -50.86 -1.86
CA GLN A 186 -5.76 -52.29 -1.90
C GLN A 186 -7.25 -52.58 -1.65
N LYS A 187 -8.06 -51.54 -1.36
CA LYS A 187 -9.51 -51.64 -1.20
C LYS A 187 -10.20 -51.24 -2.49
#